data_AF-A0A536VB73-F1
#
_entry.id   AF-A0A536VB73-F1
#
_cell.length_a   1.000
_cell.length_b   1.000
_cell.length_c   1.000
_cell.angle_alpha   90.00
_cell.angle_beta   90.00
_cell.angle_gamma   90.00
#
_symmetry.space_group_name_H-M   'P 1'
#
loop_
_entity.id
_entity.type
_entity.pdbx_description
1 polymer ?
#
loop_
_entity_poly.entity_id
_entity_poly.type
_entity_poly.pdbx_seq_one_letter_code
_entity_poly.pdbx_strand_id
1 'polypeptide(L)'
;MVSIKMFTTQVCPFCHRAKSLLHQRGVQQIEEIRVDLHPHERDRMIQITGRRTVPQIFIGDTHVGGCDDLMALDRSGGLLPLLQTA
;
A
#
# COMPACT_ATOMS: atom_id res chain seq x y z
N MET A 1 7.37 14.93 -2.64
CA MET A 1 6.72 13.90 -3.51
C MET A 1 6.69 12.65 -2.68
N VAL A 2 5.51 12.25 -2.20
CA VAL A 2 5.37 11.12 -1.30
C VAL A 2 5.74 9.82 -2.00
N SER A 3 6.66 9.04 -1.42
CA SER A 3 6.93 7.68 -1.88
C SER A 3 5.82 6.75 -1.41
N ILE A 4 5.11 6.12 -2.35
CA ILE A 4 4.11 5.11 -2.01
C ILE A 4 4.67 3.74 -2.34
N LYS A 5 4.71 2.86 -1.35
CA LYS A 5 5.17 1.48 -1.49
C LYS A 5 4.01 0.53 -1.22
N MET A 6 3.88 -0.50 -2.04
CA MET A 6 2.86 -1.51 -1.87
C MET A 6 3.44 -2.91 -2.09
N PHE A 7 3.38 -3.74 -1.06
CA PHE A 7 3.63 -5.16 -1.20
C PHE A 7 2.45 -5.83 -1.88
N THR A 8 2.70 -6.51 -2.99
CA THR A 8 1.69 -7.11 -3.87
C THR A 8 2.17 -8.47 -4.37
N THR A 9 1.25 -9.22 -4.97
CA THR A 9 1.54 -10.46 -5.72
C THR A 9 1.09 -10.31 -7.18
N GLN A 10 1.45 -11.28 -8.05
CA GLN A 10 1.08 -11.28 -9.48
C GLN A 10 -0.42 -11.06 -9.69
N VAL A 11 -1.24 -11.79 -8.93
CA VAL A 11 -2.68 -11.85 -9.09
C VAL A 11 -3.29 -11.61 -7.72
N CYS A 12 -3.63 -10.35 -7.44
CA CYS A 12 -4.34 -9.99 -6.23
C CYS A 12 -5.40 -8.91 -6.52
N PRO A 13 -6.70 -9.25 -6.45
CA PRO A 13 -7.77 -8.30 -6.74
C PRO A 13 -7.76 -7.11 -5.75
N PHE A 14 -7.35 -7.34 -4.51
CA PHE A 14 -7.24 -6.29 -3.49
C PHE A 14 -6.11 -5.30 -3.79
N CYS A 15 -4.99 -5.76 -4.34
CA CYS A 15 -3.90 -4.88 -4.76
C CYS A 15 -4.36 -3.97 -5.91
N HIS A 16 -5.08 -4.51 -6.90
CA HIS A 16 -5.65 -3.71 -7.97
C HIS A 16 -6.64 -2.64 -7.47
N ARG A 17 -7.51 -3.01 -6.51
CA ARG A 17 -8.44 -2.06 -5.88
C ARG A 17 -7.70 -0.93 -5.15
N ALA A 18 -6.68 -1.27 -4.35
CA ALA A 18 -5.87 -0.28 -3.64
C ALA A 18 -5.17 0.70 -4.59
N LYS A 19 -4.55 0.20 -5.68
CA LYS A 19 -3.94 1.06 -6.71
C LYS A 19 -4.96 1.97 -7.37
N SER A 20 -6.11 1.42 -7.76
CA SER A 20 -7.16 2.21 -8.41
C SER A 20 -7.62 3.36 -7.52
N LEU A 21 -7.78 3.11 -6.22
CA LEU A 21 -8.12 4.15 -5.26
C LEU A 21 -7.01 5.22 -5.18
N LEU A 22 -5.76 4.82 -5.05
CA LEU A 22 -4.62 5.76 -5.01
C LEU A 22 -4.54 6.60 -6.30
N HIS A 23 -4.73 5.97 -7.47
CA HIS A 23 -4.78 6.67 -8.75
C HIS A 23 -5.93 7.68 -8.83
N GLN A 24 -7.13 7.31 -8.34
CA GLN A 24 -8.26 8.25 -8.27
C GLN A 24 -7.97 9.45 -7.37
N ARG A 25 -7.12 9.29 -6.36
CA ARG A 25 -6.67 10.38 -5.46
C ARG A 25 -5.47 11.16 -6.00
N GLY A 26 -5.01 10.89 -7.22
CA GLY A 26 -3.96 11.64 -7.91
C GLY A 26 -2.55 11.07 -7.74
N VAL A 27 -2.39 9.89 -7.13
CA VAL A 27 -1.11 9.20 -7.07
C VAL A 27 -0.78 8.64 -8.45
N GLN A 28 0.38 8.98 -9.01
CA GLN A 28 0.82 8.47 -10.30
C GLN A 28 1.93 7.42 -10.21
N GLN A 29 2.65 7.39 -9.09
CA GLN A 29 3.78 6.48 -8.88
C GLN A 29 3.55 5.67 -7.61
N ILE A 30 3.51 4.34 -7.79
CA ILE A 30 3.40 3.36 -6.72
C ILE A 30 4.52 2.35 -6.93
N GLU A 31 5.40 2.24 -5.95
CA GLU A 31 6.45 1.23 -5.92
C GLU A 31 5.85 -0.10 -5.51
N GLU A 32 5.85 -1.06 -6.43
CA GLU A 32 5.25 -2.38 -6.22
C GLU A 32 6.31 -3.41 -5.86
N ILE A 33 6.23 -3.96 -4.66
CA ILE A 33 7.14 -5.00 -4.18
C ILE A 33 6.46 -6.36 -4.33
N ARG A 34 6.98 -7.17 -5.25
CA ARG A 34 6.44 -8.50 -5.59
C ARG A 34 6.94 -9.57 -4.63
N VAL A 35 6.21 -9.78 -3.55
CA VAL A 35 6.56 -10.76 -2.50
C VAL A 35 6.43 -12.21 -2.94
N ASP A 36 5.73 -12.46 -4.05
CA ASP A 36 5.60 -13.77 -4.68
C ASP A 36 6.82 -14.16 -5.51
N LEU A 37 7.53 -13.19 -6.08
CA LEU A 37 8.80 -13.42 -6.79
C LEU A 37 10.00 -13.43 -5.84
N HIS A 38 9.89 -12.69 -4.74
CA HIS A 38 10.97 -12.47 -3.79
C HIS A 38 10.57 -12.86 -2.37
N PRO A 39 10.87 -14.10 -1.94
CA PRO A 39 10.52 -14.58 -0.60
C PRO A 39 11.10 -13.71 0.53
N HIS A 40 12.29 -13.14 0.33
CA HIS A 40 12.92 -12.24 1.30
C HIS A 40 12.11 -10.94 1.52
N GLU A 41 11.46 -10.41 0.47
CA GLU A 41 10.57 -9.25 0.60
C GLU A 41 9.32 -9.59 1.39
N ARG A 42 8.85 -10.84 1.32
CA ARG A 42 7.76 -11.31 2.17
C ARG A 42 8.16 -11.32 3.64
N ASP A 43 9.35 -11.80 3.96
CA ASP A 43 9.83 -11.82 5.34
C ASP A 43 10.06 -10.40 5.86
N ARG A 44 10.60 -9.51 5.03
CA ARG A 44 10.74 -8.09 5.33
C ARG A 44 9.38 -7.44 5.60
N MET A 45 8.39 -7.69 4.73
CA MET A 45 7.01 -7.21 4.91
C MET A 45 6.45 -7.67 6.25
N ILE A 46 6.65 -8.94 6.63
CA ILE A 46 6.17 -9.48 7.91
C ILE A 46 6.87 -8.81 9.09
N GLN A 47 8.19 -8.57 8.99
CA GLN A 47 8.94 -7.90 10.05
C GLN A 47 8.49 -6.46 10.29
N ILE A 48 8.22 -5.70 9.23
CA ILE A 48 7.83 -4.29 9.34
C ILE A 48 6.35 -4.09 9.63
N THR A 49 5.46 -4.97 9.14
CA THR A 49 4.00 -4.81 9.27
C THR A 49 3.38 -5.70 10.35
N GLY A 50 4.08 -6.76 10.77
CA GLY A 50 3.51 -7.87 11.56
C GLY A 50 2.45 -8.69 10.81
N ARG A 51 2.15 -8.37 9.54
CA ARG A 51 1.11 -9.01 8.74
C ARG A 51 1.72 -9.86 7.63
N ARG A 52 1.07 -11.00 7.33
CA ARG A 52 1.51 -11.95 6.29
C ARG A 52 0.71 -11.85 4.99
N THR A 53 -0.31 -10.99 4.97
CA THR A 53 -1.28 -10.85 3.87
C THR A 53 -0.95 -9.65 3.01
N VAL A 54 -1.21 -9.75 1.71
CA VAL A 54 -1.15 -8.62 0.77
C VAL A 54 -2.56 -8.09 0.47
N PRO A 55 -2.73 -6.81 0.09
CA PRO A 55 -1.69 -5.78 0.01
C PRO A 55 -1.22 -5.30 1.38
N GLN A 56 0.03 -4.82 1.46
CA GLN A 56 0.49 -3.95 2.55
C GLN A 56 0.97 -2.64 1.95
N ILE A 57 0.35 -1.52 2.35
CA ILE A 57 0.55 -0.20 1.75
C ILE A 57 1.26 0.71 2.74
N PHE A 58 2.26 1.40 2.24
CA PHE A 58 3.05 2.41 2.93
C PHE A 58 2.99 3.72 2.14
N ILE A 59 2.77 4.82 2.85
CA ILE A 59 2.74 6.17 2.30
C ILE A 59 3.80 6.97 3.07
N GLY A 60 4.92 7.26 2.39
CA GLY A 60 6.14 7.71 3.04
C GLY A 60 6.62 6.66 4.05
N ASP A 61 6.78 7.09 5.30
CA ASP A 61 7.15 6.22 6.43
C ASP A 61 5.92 5.64 7.17
N THR A 62 4.71 6.03 6.77
CA THR A 62 3.48 5.60 7.45
C THR A 62 2.97 4.29 6.86
N HIS A 63 2.89 3.26 7.72
CA HIS A 63 2.19 2.01 7.38
C HIS A 63 0.68 2.23 7.46
N VAL A 64 0.01 2.17 6.31
CA VAL A 64 -1.46 2.30 6.24
C VAL A 64 -2.14 0.96 6.53
N GLY A 65 -1.53 -0.15 6.13
CA GLY A 65 -2.10 -1.48 6.29
C GLY A 65 -2.59 -2.08 4.98
N GLY A 66 -3.72 -2.78 5.05
CA GLY A 66 -4.32 -3.49 3.92
C GLY A 66 -5.20 -2.64 3.02
N CYS A 67 -5.87 -3.32 2.08
CA CYS A 67 -6.83 -2.68 1.18
C CYS A 67 -8.00 -2.05 1.96
N ASP A 68 -8.51 -2.75 2.97
CA ASP A 68 -9.62 -2.29 3.79
C ASP A 68 -9.21 -1.09 4.67
N ASP A 69 -8.01 -1.13 5.23
CA ASP A 69 -7.45 -0.02 6.03
C ASP A 69 -7.29 1.24 5.15
N LEU A 70 -6.79 1.09 3.92
CA LEU A 70 -6.68 2.19 2.96
C LEU A 70 -8.07 2.76 2.60
N MET A 71 -9.05 1.90 2.32
CA MET A 71 -10.42 2.34 2.01
C MET A 71 -11.10 3.03 3.20
N ALA A 72 -10.85 2.55 4.42
CA ALA A 72 -11.36 3.17 5.64
C ALA A 72 -10.73 4.55 5.86
N LEU A 73 -9.41 4.67 5.66
CA LEU A 73 -8.67 5.94 5.76
C LEU A 73 -9.12 6.95 4.71
N ASP A 74 -9.42 6.48 3.50
CA ASP A 74 -9.95 7.31 2.43
C ASP A 74 -11.37 7.82 2.75
N ARG A 75 -12.23 6.92 3.26
CA ARG A 75 -13.60 7.26 3.66
C ARG A 75 -13.66 8.22 4.84
N SER A 76 -12.70 8.14 5.76
CA SER A 76 -12.57 9.10 6.87
C SER A 76 -11.96 10.44 6.46
N GLY A 77 -11.52 10.58 5.19
CA GLY A 77 -10.87 11.78 4.69
C GLY A 77 -9.41 11.94 5.10
N GLY A 78 -8.80 10.94 5.75
CA GLY A 78 -7.41 10.98 6.21
C GLY A 78 -6.37 10.67 5.13
N LEU A 79 -6.78 10.05 4.02
CA LEU A 79 -5.84 9.67 2.95
C LEU A 79 -5.26 10.88 2.21
N LEU A 80 -6.09 11.85 1.83
CA LEU A 80 -5.64 13.05 1.09
C LEU A 80 -4.62 13.88 1.89
N PRO A 81 -4.83 14.22 3.17
CA PRO A 81 -3.82 14.87 3.99
C PRO A 81 -2.51 14.09 4.05
N LEU A 82 -2.55 12.76 4.17
CA LEU A 82 -1.36 11.92 4.23
C LEU A 82 -0.57 11.96 2.92
N LEU A 83 -1.27 12.03 1.79
CA LEU A 83 -0.68 12.19 0.45
C LEU A 83 -0.12 13.59 0.18
N GLN A 84 -0.56 14.61 0.94
CA GLN A 84 -0.13 16.00 0.77
C GLN A 84 0.97 16.43 1.75
N THR A 85 1.07 15.74 2.90
CA THR A 85 1.97 16.12 3.99
C THR A 85 3.39 15.54 3.84
N ALA A 86 3.60 14.60 2.92
CA ALA A 86 4.89 13.92 2.74
C ALA A 86 5.67 14.32 1.46
#